data_AF-A0A4R6WKI4-F1
#
_entry.id   AF-A0A4R6WKI4-F1
#
_cell.length_a   1.000
_cell.length_b   1.000
_cell.length_c   1.000
_cell.angle_alpha   90.00
_cell.angle_beta   90.00
_cell.angle_gamma   90.00
#
_symmetry.space_group_name_H-M   'P 1'
#
loop_
_entity.id
_entity.type
_entity.pdbx_description
1 polymer ?
#
loop_
_entity_poly.entity_id
_entity_poly.type
_entity_poly.pdbx_seq_one_letter_code
_entity_poly.pdbx_strand_id
1 'polypeptide(L)'
;MSGIGDILEPSGELAEGLPPAAEPVADNAISLSLADLLPDSSGAIVIEGEAEDLSVRIVTDATVVDAGVVEQLVTATGEDVSGHAYFAFENGTTLYAPRDLDLLIVNSDV
;
A
#
# COMPACT_ATOMS: atom_id res chain seq x y z
N MET A 1 -62.32 -20.46 21.48
CA MET A 1 -61.32 -20.19 20.43
C MET A 1 -60.44 -19.08 21.02
N SER A 2 -59.26 -19.39 21.57
CA SER A 2 -57.94 -19.38 20.89
C SER A 2 -57.62 -17.99 20.33
N GLY A 3 -56.49 -17.30 20.56
CA GLY A 3 -55.23 -17.51 21.30
C GLY A 3 -54.59 -16.12 21.56
N ILE A 4 -53.82 -15.89 22.65
CA ILE A 4 -52.34 -15.88 22.75
C ILE A 4 -51.60 -15.09 21.63
N GLY A 5 -50.72 -14.17 22.03
CA GLY A 5 -49.63 -13.63 21.21
C GLY A 5 -49.44 -12.12 21.39
N ASP A 6 -48.86 -11.63 22.49
CA ASP A 6 -47.41 -11.45 22.71
C ASP A 6 -46.92 -10.06 22.23
N ILE A 7 -46.32 -9.37 23.19
CA ILE A 7 -45.57 -8.12 23.11
C ILE A 7 -44.44 -8.21 22.07
N LEU A 8 -44.27 -7.18 21.24
CA LEU A 8 -42.99 -6.92 20.60
C LEU A 8 -42.63 -5.45 20.82
N GLU A 9 -41.73 -5.28 21.79
CA GLU A 9 -40.93 -4.09 22.05
C GLU A 9 -40.23 -3.64 20.75
N PRO A 10 -40.11 -2.34 20.47
CA PRO A 10 -39.20 -1.85 19.44
C PRO A 10 -37.76 -1.98 19.97
N SER A 11 -37.19 -3.18 19.86
CA SER A 11 -35.76 -3.43 20.03
C SER A 11 -35.01 -2.79 18.86
N GLY A 12 -34.11 -1.85 19.14
CA GLY A 12 -33.19 -1.35 18.12
C GLY A 12 -32.56 0.03 18.33
N GLU A 13 -32.46 0.55 19.56
CA GLU A 13 -31.44 1.56 19.86
C GLU A 13 -30.14 0.82 20.16
N LEU A 14 -29.33 0.59 19.12
CA LEU A 14 -27.89 0.30 19.20
C LEU A 14 -27.24 0.79 17.90
N ALA A 15 -27.15 2.11 17.73
CA ALA A 15 -26.17 2.70 16.81
C ALA A 15 -24.93 3.10 17.60
N GLU A 16 -24.35 2.13 18.33
CA GLU A 16 -23.02 2.24 18.89
C GLU A 16 -22.01 2.18 17.73
N GLY A 17 -21.27 3.27 17.55
CA GLY A 17 -19.97 3.28 16.87
C GLY A 17 -20.00 2.85 15.41
N LEU A 18 -20.46 3.73 14.51
CA LEU A 18 -19.87 3.74 13.18
C LEU A 18 -18.36 3.96 13.38
N PRO A 19 -17.47 3.03 12.95
CA PRO A 19 -16.08 3.41 12.78
C PRO A 19 -16.05 4.63 11.83
N PRO A 20 -15.12 5.59 12.00
CA PRO A 20 -14.93 6.61 10.98
C PRO A 20 -14.76 5.85 9.67
N ALA A 21 -15.54 6.23 8.66
CA ALA A 21 -15.59 5.57 7.37
C ALA A 21 -14.19 5.09 7.00
N ALA A 22 -13.96 3.78 7.07
CA ALA A 22 -12.83 3.21 6.37
C ALA A 22 -13.12 3.58 4.92
N GLU A 23 -12.37 4.56 4.41
CA GLU A 23 -12.40 4.93 3.01
C GLU A 23 -12.37 3.62 2.22
N PRO A 24 -13.14 3.48 1.12
CA PRO A 24 -13.05 2.29 0.30
C PRO A 24 -11.58 2.17 -0.09
N VAL A 25 -10.86 1.27 0.59
CA VAL A 25 -9.61 0.72 0.08
C VAL A 25 -10.04 0.21 -1.27
N ALA A 26 -9.57 0.86 -2.33
CA ALA A 26 -9.79 0.41 -3.69
C ALA A 26 -9.61 -1.12 -3.65
N ASP A 27 -10.59 -1.88 -4.14
CA ASP A 27 -10.59 -3.35 -4.05
C ASP A 27 -9.32 -4.00 -4.66
N ASN A 28 -8.46 -3.18 -5.28
CA ASN A 28 -7.17 -3.51 -5.86
C ASN A 28 -6.00 -2.76 -5.18
N ALA A 29 -6.00 -2.67 -3.84
CA ALA A 29 -4.86 -2.17 -3.07
C ALA A 29 -4.01 -3.34 -2.52
N ILE A 30 -2.73 -3.40 -2.89
CA ILE A 30 -1.78 -4.40 -2.39
C ILE A 30 -0.91 -3.76 -1.32
N SER A 31 -0.88 -4.35 -0.12
CA SER A 31 0.07 -3.96 0.93
C SER A 31 1.20 -4.97 1.01
N LEU A 32 2.44 -4.48 0.85
CA LEU A 32 3.67 -5.28 0.91
C LEU A 32 4.59 -4.70 1.97
N SER A 33 5.23 -5.57 2.75
CA SER A 33 6.29 -5.15 3.67
C SER A 33 7.60 -5.02 2.88
N LEU A 34 8.35 -3.93 3.09
CA LEU A 34 9.68 -3.77 2.44
C LEU A 34 10.61 -4.94 2.80
N ALA A 35 10.46 -5.53 4.00
CA ALA A 35 11.22 -6.70 4.44
C ALA A 35 10.89 -8.00 3.69
N ASP A 36 9.71 -8.09 3.08
CA ASP A 36 9.31 -9.24 2.23
C ASP A 36 9.79 -9.08 0.79
N LEU A 37 10.19 -7.86 0.40
CA LEU A 37 10.72 -7.60 -0.93
C LEU A 37 12.20 -7.97 -0.99
N LEU A 38 12.55 -8.71 -2.02
CA LEU A 38 13.93 -9.16 -2.26
C LEU A 38 14.64 -8.15 -3.16
N PRO A 39 15.58 -7.36 -2.63
CA PRO A 39 16.39 -6.49 -3.46
C PRO A 39 17.35 -7.28 -4.34
N ASP A 40 17.76 -6.67 -5.45
CA ASP A 40 18.83 -7.18 -6.29
C ASP A 40 20.22 -7.07 -5.63
N SER A 41 21.27 -7.44 -6.38
CA SER A 41 22.66 -7.38 -5.92
C SER A 41 23.17 -5.98 -5.58
N SER A 42 22.47 -4.92 -6.02
CA SER A 42 22.78 -3.52 -5.73
C SER A 42 21.86 -2.91 -4.66
N GLY A 43 20.91 -3.68 -4.11
CA GLY A 43 19.92 -3.15 -3.16
C GLY A 43 18.67 -2.57 -3.83
N ALA A 44 18.51 -2.71 -5.15
CA ALA A 44 17.38 -2.17 -5.89
C ALA A 44 16.18 -3.12 -5.85
N ILE A 45 14.99 -2.56 -5.65
CA ILE A 45 13.70 -3.25 -5.79
C ILE A 45 12.94 -2.53 -6.89
N VAL A 46 12.48 -3.26 -7.90
CA VAL A 46 11.62 -2.70 -8.94
C VAL A 46 10.20 -3.23 -8.75
N ILE A 47 9.24 -2.31 -8.71
CA ILE A 47 7.82 -2.64 -8.75
C ILE A 47 7.39 -2.55 -10.21
N GLU A 48 7.08 -3.69 -10.81
CA GLU A 48 6.44 -3.73 -12.12
C GLU A 48 4.91 -3.69 -11.92
N GLY A 49 4.24 -2.73 -12.54
CA GLY A 49 2.79 -2.59 -12.46
C GLY A 49 2.27 -1.72 -13.59
N GLU A 50 1.30 -2.22 -14.34
CA GLU A 50 0.68 -1.52 -15.49
C GLU A 50 -0.79 -1.15 -15.23
N ALA A 51 -1.23 -1.20 -13.98
CA ALA A 51 -2.64 -1.03 -13.64
C ALA A 51 -2.90 0.39 -13.10
N GLU A 52 -3.69 1.16 -13.85
CA GLU A 52 -4.14 2.52 -13.49
C GLU A 52 -4.97 2.53 -12.17
N ASP A 53 -5.52 1.38 -11.78
CA ASP A 53 -6.30 1.19 -10.55
C ASP A 53 -5.57 0.35 -9.48
N LEU A 54 -4.25 0.13 -9.60
CA LEU A 54 -3.47 -0.63 -8.62
C LEU A 54 -2.78 0.33 -7.65
N SER A 55 -3.23 0.34 -6.40
CA SER A 55 -2.53 1.03 -5.31
C SER A 55 -1.59 0.06 -4.61
N VAL A 56 -0.30 0.41 -4.53
CA VAL A 56 0.71 -0.38 -3.82
C VAL A 56 1.15 0.36 -2.57
N ARG A 57 0.87 -0.24 -1.41
CA ARG A 57 1.33 0.25 -0.12
C ARG A 57 2.58 -0.50 0.31
N ILE A 58 3.68 0.22 0.49
CA ILE A 58 4.92 -0.33 1.04
C ILE A 58 5.02 0.02 2.52
N VAL A 59 4.93 -0.99 3.38
CA VAL A 59 5.06 -0.87 4.83
C VAL A 59 6.51 -1.13 5.21
N THR A 60 7.14 -0.20 5.91
CA THR A 60 8.57 -0.28 6.23
C THR A 60 8.89 0.41 7.54
N ASP A 61 9.83 -0.12 8.31
CA ASP A 61 10.40 0.58 9.47
C ASP A 61 11.52 1.54 9.06
N ALA A 62 12.04 1.41 7.83
CA ALA A 62 13.12 2.26 7.31
C ALA A 62 12.60 3.60 6.83
N THR A 63 13.32 4.67 7.17
CA THR A 63 13.04 6.03 6.71
C THR A 63 13.50 6.22 5.27
N VAL A 64 12.69 6.89 4.45
CA VAL A 64 13.10 7.37 3.14
C VAL A 64 14.09 8.54 3.33
N VAL A 65 15.33 8.36 2.90
CA VAL A 65 16.40 9.36 3.01
C VAL A 65 16.56 10.19 1.74
N ASP A 66 16.13 9.66 0.60
CA ASP A 66 16.13 10.36 -0.68
C ASP A 66 14.97 9.87 -1.55
N ALA A 67 14.39 10.76 -2.36
CA ALA A 67 13.34 10.40 -3.28
C ALA A 67 13.35 11.32 -4.50
N GLY A 68 13.00 10.77 -5.66
CA GLY A 68 13.00 11.53 -6.90
C GLY A 68 12.52 10.73 -8.09
N VAL A 69 12.91 11.19 -9.27
CA VAL A 69 12.64 10.51 -10.55
C VAL A 69 13.97 10.20 -11.20
N VAL A 70 14.11 8.97 -11.67
CA VAL A 70 15.28 8.51 -12.40
C VAL A 70 15.24 9.06 -13.82
N GLU A 71 16.29 9.75 -14.25
CA GLU A 71 16.38 10.23 -15.64
C GLU A 71 16.71 9.09 -16.59
N GLN A 72 17.79 8.34 -16.32
CA GLN A 72 18.20 7.19 -17.11
C GLN A 72 19.03 6.22 -16.25
N LEU A 73 18.51 5.00 -16.03
CA LEU A 73 19.19 3.97 -15.23
C LEU A 73 18.72 2.57 -15.62
N VAL A 74 19.66 1.64 -15.71
CA VAL A 74 19.40 0.21 -15.80
C VAL A 74 19.87 -0.45 -14.51
N THR A 75 19.00 -1.21 -13.85
CA THR A 75 19.32 -1.91 -12.60
C THR A 75 20.35 -3.01 -12.81
N ALA A 76 20.87 -3.59 -11.72
CA ALA A 76 21.84 -4.68 -11.83
C ALA A 76 21.23 -5.98 -12.40
N THR A 77 19.90 -6.11 -12.34
CA THR A 77 19.15 -7.19 -13.02
C THR A 77 18.97 -6.95 -14.52
N GLY A 78 19.27 -5.74 -15.02
CA GLY A 78 19.08 -5.37 -16.42
C GLY A 78 17.74 -4.70 -16.72
N GLU A 79 16.97 -4.30 -15.69
CA GLU A 79 15.69 -3.61 -15.83
C GLU A 79 15.91 -2.13 -16.17
N ASP A 80 15.25 -1.62 -17.21
CA ASP A 80 15.26 -0.17 -17.49
C ASP A 80 14.23 0.52 -16.59
N VAL A 81 14.74 1.29 -15.62
CA VAL A 81 13.91 2.09 -14.69
C VAL A 81 13.97 3.58 -15.04
N SER A 82 14.32 3.90 -16.28
CA SER A 82 14.33 5.27 -16.79
C SER A 82 12.92 5.87 -16.69
N GLY A 83 12.81 7.06 -16.12
CA GLY A 83 11.53 7.73 -15.86
C GLY A 83 10.75 7.24 -14.65
N HIS A 84 11.22 6.21 -13.93
CA HIS A 84 10.56 5.70 -12.73
C HIS A 84 10.81 6.63 -11.53
N ALA A 85 9.85 6.68 -10.61
CA ALA A 85 10.07 7.26 -9.30
C ALA A 85 10.99 6.34 -8.49
N TYR A 86 11.93 6.92 -7.74
CA TYR A 86 12.79 6.17 -6.83
C TYR A 86 12.65 6.68 -5.39
N PHE A 87 12.80 5.75 -4.45
CA PHE A 87 12.79 6.00 -3.01
C PHE A 87 13.94 5.25 -2.36
N ALA A 88 14.96 5.98 -1.91
CA ALA A 88 16.11 5.42 -1.24
C ALA A 88 15.85 5.39 0.27
N PHE A 89 16.05 4.23 0.88
CA PHE A 89 15.85 4.00 2.31
C PHE A 89 17.19 3.97 3.05
N GLU A 90 17.18 4.31 4.33
CA GLU A 90 18.39 4.35 5.17
C GLU A 90 19.11 2.99 5.31
N ASN A 91 18.39 1.89 5.08
CA ASN A 91 18.92 0.53 5.12
C ASN A 91 19.75 0.15 3.87
N GLY A 92 19.89 1.06 2.91
CA GLY A 92 20.60 0.85 1.65
C GLY A 92 19.73 0.29 0.52
N THR A 93 18.44 0.05 0.77
CA THR A 93 17.48 -0.36 -0.26
C THR A 93 17.03 0.85 -1.09
N THR A 94 16.86 0.67 -2.39
CA THR A 94 16.22 1.68 -3.25
C THR A 94 15.07 1.06 -4.01
N LEU A 95 13.86 1.59 -3.82
CA LEU A 95 12.67 1.12 -4.52
C LEU A 95 12.40 1.99 -5.75
N TYR A 96 12.16 1.36 -6.89
CA TYR A 96 11.83 1.97 -8.16
C TYR A 96 10.42 1.57 -8.56
N ALA A 97 9.58 2.55 -8.92
CA ALA A 97 8.21 2.30 -9.33
C ALA A 97 7.80 3.23 -10.50
N PRO A 98 6.94 2.77 -11.41
CA PRO A 98 6.34 3.61 -12.43
C PRO A 98 5.64 4.81 -11.80
N ARG A 99 5.68 5.96 -12.47
CA ARG A 99 5.04 7.18 -11.96
C ARG A 99 3.52 7.16 -12.04
N ASP A 100 3.00 6.31 -12.92
CA ASP A 100 1.57 6.10 -13.13
C ASP A 100 0.99 5.10 -12.10
N LEU A 101 1.85 4.45 -11.31
CA LEU A 101 1.45 3.58 -10.21
C LEU A 101 1.21 4.40 -8.94
N ASP A 102 0.08 4.17 -8.27
CA ASP A 102 -0.24 4.78 -6.99
C ASP A 102 0.55 4.09 -5.87
N LEU A 103 1.77 4.57 -5.61
CA LEU A 103 2.67 4.03 -4.57
C LEU A 103 2.60 4.87 -3.29
N LEU A 104 2.24 4.21 -2.18
CA LEU A 104 2.22 4.81 -0.85
C LEU A 104 3.25 4.12 0.07
N ILE A 105 4.24 4.88 0.56
CA ILE A 105 5.19 4.39 1.56
C ILE A 105 4.68 4.78 2.94
N VAL A 106 4.53 3.79 3.82
CA VAL A 106 4.01 3.95 5.18
C VAL A 106 5.06 3.43 6.16
N ASN A 107 5.39 4.26 7.16
CA ASN A 107 6.25 3.81 8.23
C ASN A 107 5.47 2.94 9.22
N SER A 108 6.03 1.79 9.61
CA SER A 108 5.39 0.86 10.56
C SER A 108 5.40 1.37 12.01
N ASP A 109 6.22 2.37 12.35
CA ASP A 109 6.31 2.99 13.68
C ASP A 109 5.15 3.98 13.87
N VAL A 110 3.95 3.45 14.08
CA VAL A 110 2.75 4.20 14.54
C VAL A 110 2.01 3.47 15.65
#